data_AF-A0A453HLC3-F1
#
_entry.id   AF-A0A453HLC3-F1
#
_cell.length_a   1.000
_cell.length_b   1.000
_cell.length_c   1.000
_cell.angle_alpha   90.00
_cell.angle_beta   90.00
_cell.angle_gamma   90.00
#
_symmetry.space_group_name_H-M   'P 1'
#
loop_
_entity.id
_entity.type
_entity.pdbx_description
1 polymer ?
#
loop_
_entity_poly.entity_id
_entity_poly.type
_entity_poly.pdbx_seq_one_letter_code
_entity_poly.pdbx_strand_id
1 'polypeptide(L)'
;DDAKIDPDEILFEGCDYNHWLITMEFPDPKPSREEMIETYLQTLAKVVGSYEEAKKRMYALSTTTYVGFQAVMTEEMSEKFRGEMM
;
A
#
# COMPACT_ATOMS: atom_id res chain seq x y z
N ASP A 1 -39.75 -3.53 -4.93
CA ASP A 1 -38.89 -3.08 -3.82
C ASP A 1 -37.82 -2.15 -4.36
N ASP A 2 -38.11 -0.85 -4.35
CA ASP A 2 -37.18 0.22 -4.70
C ASP A 2 -36.31 0.53 -3.47
N ALA A 3 -35.11 -0.04 -3.42
CA ALA A 3 -34.11 0.34 -2.44
C ALA A 3 -33.72 1.80 -2.69
N LYS A 4 -34.15 2.70 -1.80
CA LYS A 4 -33.74 4.11 -1.84
C LYS A 4 -32.30 4.19 -1.35
N ILE A 5 -31.39 4.49 -2.27
CA ILE A 5 -29.98 4.78 -1.96
C ILE A 5 -29.93 6.15 -1.28
N ASP A 6 -29.38 6.23 -0.07
CA ASP A 6 -29.19 7.49 0.66
C ASP A 6 -28.15 8.36 -0.08
N PRO A 7 -28.36 9.67 -0.25
CA PRO A 7 -27.41 10.54 -0.97
C PRO A 7 -26.05 10.71 -0.27
N ASP A 8 -25.91 10.27 0.99
CA ASP A 8 -24.64 10.14 1.71
C ASP A 8 -23.95 8.77 1.51
N GLU A 9 -24.66 7.78 0.95
CA GLU A 9 -24.06 6.52 0.48
C GLU A 9 -23.55 6.71 -0.96
N ILE A 10 -22.47 7.47 -1.12
CA ILE A 10 -21.65 7.38 -2.33
C ILE A 10 -20.83 6.09 -2.25
N LEU A 11 -21.51 4.95 -2.35
CA LEU A 11 -20.88 3.68 -2.67
C LEU A 11 -20.53 3.71 -4.16
N PHE A 12 -19.30 4.12 -4.47
CA PHE A 12 -18.74 3.89 -5.81
C PHE A 12 -18.71 2.38 -6.03
N GLU A 13 -19.69 1.85 -6.75
CA GLU A 13 -19.71 0.45 -7.23
C GLU A 13 -18.43 0.21 -8.06
N GLY A 14 -17.37 -0.28 -7.42
CA GLY A 14 -16.05 -0.44 -8.02
C GLY A 14 -14.88 0.15 -7.22
N CYS A 15 -15.10 0.83 -6.09
CA CYS A 15 -14.03 1.12 -5.14
C CYS A 15 -13.66 -0.17 -4.42
N ASP A 16 -12.73 -0.92 -5.00
CA ASP A 16 -12.40 -2.26 -4.51
C ASP A 16 -11.64 -2.25 -3.16
N TYR A 17 -11.24 -1.07 -2.65
CA TYR A 17 -10.40 -0.88 -1.46
C TYR A 17 -9.21 -1.86 -1.38
N ASN A 18 -8.77 -2.36 -2.54
CA ASN A 18 -7.74 -3.39 -2.62
C ASN A 18 -6.42 -2.80 -3.11
N HIS A 19 -6.43 -1.61 -3.70
CA HIS A 19 -5.23 -0.95 -4.22
C HIS A 19 -4.76 0.13 -3.26
N TRP A 20 -3.65 -0.13 -2.59
CA TRP A 20 -3.09 0.79 -1.60
C TRP A 20 -1.77 1.40 -2.08
N LEU A 21 -1.64 2.71 -1.90
CA LEU A 21 -0.37 3.43 -2.04
C LEU A 21 0.25 3.60 -0.66
N ILE A 22 1.42 3.01 -0.45
CA ILE A 22 2.22 3.16 0.77
C ILE A 22 3.37 4.10 0.45
N THR A 23 3.40 5.25 1.11
CA THR A 23 4.53 6.20 1.02
C THR A 23 5.45 6.01 2.23
N MET A 24 6.74 6.21 2.02
CA MET A 24 7.77 6.07 3.04
C MET A 24 8.71 7.27 2.99
N GLU A 25 9.21 7.66 4.16
CA GLU A 25 10.25 8.67 4.28
C GLU A 25 11.58 7.99 4.60
N PHE A 26 12.66 8.42 3.94
CA PHE A 26 14.00 7.94 4.23
C PHE A 26 14.86 9.09 4.76
N PRO A 27 15.82 8.79 5.66
CA PRO A 27 16.74 9.80 6.18
C PRO A 27 17.71 10.30 5.08
N ASP A 28 18.26 11.49 5.29
CA ASP A 28 19.32 12.04 4.46
C ASP A 28 20.73 11.64 4.98
N PRO A 29 21.66 11.20 4.11
CA PRO A 29 21.52 11.10 2.66
C PRO A 29 20.62 9.93 2.25
N LYS A 30 19.77 10.18 1.25
CA LYS A 30 18.80 9.21 0.75
C LYS A 30 19.51 7.90 0.34
N PRO A 31 18.99 6.73 0.76
CA PRO A 31 19.53 5.44 0.38
C PRO A 31 19.47 5.23 -1.14
N SER A 32 20.20 4.24 -1.64
CA SER A 32 20.17 3.88 -3.06
C SER A 32 18.79 3.37 -3.48
N ARG A 33 18.52 3.39 -4.79
CA ARG A 33 17.26 2.87 -5.34
C ARG A 33 17.03 1.41 -4.96
N GLU A 34 18.08 0.60 -4.94
CA GLU A 34 18.00 -0.83 -4.62
C GLU A 34 17.66 -1.06 -3.14
N GLU A 35 18.28 -0.30 -2.23
CA GLU A 35 17.96 -0.34 -0.80
C GLU A 35 16.53 0.12 -0.50
N MET A 36 16.04 1.15 -1.21
CA MET A 36 14.64 1.58 -1.09
C MET A 36 13.67 0.47 -1.53
N ILE A 37 13.93 -0.15 -2.69
CA ILE A 37 13.08 -1.24 -3.22
C ILE A 37 13.08 -2.43 -2.26
N GLU A 38 14.24 -2.76 -1.71
CA GLU A 38 14.36 -3.84 -0.72
C GLU A 38 13.57 -3.49 0.54
N THR A 39 13.64 -2.25 1.02
CA THR A 39 12.85 -1.78 2.17
C THR A 39 11.35 -1.88 1.89
N TYR A 40 10.89 -1.51 0.69
CA TYR A 40 9.47 -1.62 0.31
C TYR A 40 8.99 -3.07 0.36
N LEU A 41 9.76 -3.99 -0.24
CA LEU A 41 9.43 -5.41 -0.24
C LEU A 41 9.46 -6.02 1.15
N GLN A 42 10.44 -5.65 1.98
CA GLN A 42 10.51 -6.12 3.37
C GLN A 42 9.33 -5.61 4.21
N THR A 43 8.97 -4.32 4.06
CA THR A 43 7.83 -3.73 4.78
C THR A 43 6.53 -4.41 4.34
N LEU A 44 6.34 -4.62 3.04
CA LEU A 44 5.18 -5.35 2.54
C LEU A 44 5.16 -6.80 3.01
N ALA A 45 6.31 -7.48 3.00
CA ALA A 45 6.46 -8.87 3.44
C ALA A 45 6.07 -9.07 4.91
N LYS A 46 6.33 -8.10 5.79
CA LYS A 46 5.88 -8.15 7.20
C LYS A 46 4.35 -8.21 7.30
N VAL A 47 3.65 -7.51 6.42
CA VAL A 47 2.18 -7.44 6.43
C VAL A 47 1.54 -8.64 5.74
N VAL A 48 2.05 -9.04 4.57
CA VAL A 48 1.50 -10.15 3.78
C VAL A 48 2.05 -11.52 4.18
N GLY A 49 3.02 -11.55 5.09
CA GLY A 49 3.59 -12.77 5.70
C GLY A 49 4.74 -13.41 4.92
N SER A 50 5.05 -12.98 3.69
CA SER A 50 6.22 -13.49 2.97
C SER A 50 6.72 -12.52 1.88
N TYR A 51 8.01 -12.63 1.56
CA TYR A 51 8.65 -11.82 0.54
C TYR A 51 8.22 -12.20 -0.89
N GLU A 52 7.96 -13.48 -1.16
CA GLU A 52 7.42 -13.92 -2.45
C GLU A 52 6.02 -13.34 -2.71
N GLU A 53 5.17 -13.33 -1.69
CA GLU A 53 3.83 -12.76 -1.78
C GLU A 53 3.88 -11.23 -1.93
N ALA A 54 4.81 -10.56 -1.24
CA ALA A 54 5.04 -9.13 -1.41
C ALA A 54 5.40 -8.78 -2.86
N LYS A 55 6.29 -9.55 -3.50
CA LYS A 55 6.66 -9.37 -4.90
C LYS A 55 5.49 -9.56 -5.86
N LYS A 56 4.58 -10.50 -5.59
CA LYS A 56 3.40 -10.74 -6.43
C LYS A 56 2.36 -9.63 -6.29
N ARG A 57 2.21 -9.07 -5.09
CA ARG A 57 1.20 -8.05 -4.78
C ARG A 57 1.62 -6.64 -5.16
N MET A 58 2.90 -6.31 -5.06
CA MET A 58 3.43 -5.02 -5.46
C MET A 58 3.48 -4.92 -6.98
N TYR A 59 2.75 -3.98 -7.56
CA TYR A 59 2.63 -3.81 -9.01
C TYR A 59 3.26 -2.50 -9.52
N ALA A 60 3.47 -1.52 -8.64
CA ALA A 60 4.16 -0.27 -8.98
C ALA A 60 4.99 0.24 -7.80
N LEU A 61 6.05 0.98 -8.10
CA LEU A 61 6.88 1.65 -7.11
C LEU A 61 7.51 2.92 -7.69
N SER A 62 7.86 3.85 -6.82
CA SER A 62 8.64 5.03 -7.16
C SER A 62 9.68 5.33 -6.08
N THR A 63 10.83 5.81 -6.52
CA THR A 63 11.94 6.26 -5.65
C THR A 63 12.35 7.70 -5.94
N THR A 64 11.67 8.35 -6.89
CA THR A 64 11.96 9.70 -7.38
C THR A 64 10.77 10.63 -7.18
N THR A 65 9.74 10.54 -8.03
CA THR A 65 8.55 11.42 -8.01
C THR A 65 7.79 11.35 -6.69
N TYR A 66 7.67 10.14 -6.16
CA TYR A 66 7.26 9.87 -4.79
C TYR A 66 8.14 8.74 -4.28
N VAL A 67 8.19 8.57 -2.95
CA VAL A 67 8.97 7.53 -2.30
C VAL A 67 7.98 6.55 -1.71
N GLY A 68 7.75 5.45 -2.40
CA GLY A 68 6.75 4.47 -1.97
C GLY A 68 6.46 3.41 -3.02
N PHE A 69 5.48 2.57 -2.69
CA PHE A 69 5.04 1.48 -3.54
C PHE A 69 3.52 1.32 -3.51
N GLN A 70 3.00 0.68 -4.55
CA GLN A 70 1.58 0.36 -4.68
C GLN A 70 1.42 -1.16 -4.74
N ALA A 71 0.51 -1.67 -3.92
CA ALA A 71 0.28 -3.10 -3.80
C ALA A 71 -1.20 -3.43 -3.61
N VAL A 72 -1.56 -4.65 -4.00
CA VAL A 72 -2.91 -5.18 -3.82
C VAL A 72 -3.02 -5.88 -2.45
N MET A 73 -3.81 -5.31 -1.56
CA MET A 73 -4.06 -5.82 -0.20
C MET A 73 -5.41 -5.34 0.34
N THR A 74 -5.96 -6.04 1.31
CA THR A 74 -7.23 -5.63 1.94
C THR A 74 -7.01 -4.41 2.83
N GLU A 75 -8.09 -3.67 3.12
CA GLU A 75 -8.07 -2.54 4.06
C GLU A 75 -7.49 -2.94 5.42
N GLU A 76 -7.88 -4.09 5.98
CA GLU A 76 -7.34 -4.61 7.24
C GLU A 76 -5.80 -4.80 7.21
N MET A 77 -5.24 -5.24 6.08
CA MET A 77 -3.79 -5.33 5.92
C MET A 77 -3.15 -3.95 5.84
N SER A 78 -3.80 -3.01 5.13
CA SER A 78 -3.31 -1.64 5.00
C SER A 78 -3.22 -0.92 6.35
N GLU A 79 -4.16 -1.18 7.26
CA GLU A 79 -4.17 -0.58 8.60
C GLU A 79 -2.94 -0.98 9.42
N LYS A 80 -2.35 -2.15 9.17
CA LYS A 80 -1.12 -2.59 9.84
C LYS A 80 0.06 -1.66 9.53
N PHE A 81 0.09 -1.03 8.35
CA PHE A 81 1.11 -0.02 8.03
C PHE A 81 0.94 1.28 8.81
N ARG A 82 -0.29 1.64 9.21
CA ARG A 82 -0.56 2.84 10.02
C ARG A 82 -0.10 2.69 11.47
N GLY A 83 -0.02 1.45 11.98
CA GLY A 83 0.38 1.15 13.35
C GLY A 83 1.89 0.96 13.56
N GLU A 84 2.64 0.62 12.52
CA GLU A 84 4.10 0.34 12.63
C GLU A 84 5.01 1.58 12.46
N MET A 85 4.49 2.74 12.07
CA MET A 85 5.27 4.01 11.99
C MET A 85 5.12 4.88 13.25
N MET A 86 5.42 4.33 14.44
CA MET A 86 5.66 5.13 15.66
C MET A 86 7.12 5.01 16.10
#